data_AF-A0A3C1DLU2-F1
#
_entry.id   AF-A0A3C1DLU2-F1
#
_cell.length_a   1.000
_cell.length_b   1.000
_cell.length_c   1.000
_cell.angle_alpha   90.00
_cell.angle_beta   90.00
_cell.angle_gamma   90.00
#
_symmetry.space_group_name_H-M   'P 1'
#
loop_
_entity.id
_entity.type
_entity.pdbx_description
1 polymer ?
#
loop_
_entity_poly.entity_id
_entity_poly.type
_entity_poly.pdbx_seq_one_letter_code
_entity_poly.pdbx_strand_id
1 'polypeptide(L)'
;MTTVKCAAVLCDLDGTLIDSGHAVDAAWTRFAEEIGRDPDEILAMCHGVRTIEVMERLDLGTPAEQTALEVESWLIDAGSVPIPGAVEFLKSLPEDAWAVVTSSMAPTAASRFEFTELTMPRHIVSATDVARGKPDPAGFLLGAQLLGVEASDCVVFEDAAPGIDAGNAAGAQTVGLLTTNPYEVMAHSDFVVPDMASVHVVEAIQVGQSAWELTLELDTVR
;
A
#
# COMPACT_ATOMS: atom_id res chain seq x y z
N MET A 1 -9.77 10.02 -18.88
CA MET A 1 -10.03 10.90 -17.73
C MET A 1 -11.36 10.59 -17.11
N THR A 2 -11.31 9.96 -15.95
CA THR A 2 -12.44 9.63 -15.09
C THR A 2 -12.33 10.49 -13.83
N THR A 3 -13.43 11.10 -13.40
CA THR A 3 -13.44 11.95 -12.20
C THR A 3 -13.99 11.17 -11.00
N VAL A 4 -13.27 11.24 -9.88
CA VAL A 4 -13.63 10.60 -8.61
C VAL A 4 -13.69 11.66 -7.52
N LYS A 5 -14.68 11.55 -6.62
CA LYS A 5 -14.79 12.41 -5.43
C LYS A 5 -14.67 11.58 -4.18
N CYS A 6 -13.90 12.08 -3.21
CA CYS A 6 -13.71 11.41 -1.92
C CYS A 6 -13.44 12.43 -0.81
N ALA A 7 -13.61 12.00 0.43
CA ALA A 7 -13.24 12.77 1.60
C ALA A 7 -11.76 12.58 1.98
N ALA A 8 -11.19 11.41 1.67
CA ALA A 8 -9.82 11.09 1.97
C ALA A 8 -9.22 10.05 1.01
N VAL A 9 -7.89 9.98 1.02
CA VAL A 9 -7.10 8.99 0.28
C VAL A 9 -6.38 8.05 1.23
N LEU A 10 -6.42 6.75 0.96
CA LEU A 10 -5.66 5.73 1.67
C LEU A 10 -4.72 5.06 0.67
N CYS A 11 -3.41 5.16 0.89
CA CYS A 11 -2.43 4.58 -0.02
C CYS A 11 -1.77 3.35 0.61
N ASP A 12 -1.61 2.28 -0.16
CA ASP A 12 -0.49 1.37 0.09
C ASP A 12 0.87 2.10 -0.10
N LEU A 13 1.96 1.45 0.31
CA LEU A 13 3.31 2.00 0.25
C LEU A 13 4.17 1.34 -0.84
N ASP A 14 4.48 0.06 -0.68
CA ASP A 14 5.48 -0.68 -1.47
C ASP A 14 4.83 -1.21 -2.75
N GLY A 15 5.24 -0.67 -3.90
CA GLY A 15 4.61 -0.87 -5.20
C GLY A 15 3.65 0.26 -5.56
N THR A 16 3.05 0.93 -4.57
CA THR A 16 2.07 2.01 -4.82
C THR A 16 2.66 3.42 -4.81
N LEU A 17 3.33 3.82 -3.72
CA LEU A 17 4.00 5.13 -3.62
C LEU A 17 5.50 5.02 -3.91
N ILE A 18 6.07 3.85 -3.65
CA ILE A 18 7.51 3.59 -3.69
C ILE A 18 7.77 2.29 -4.43
N ASP A 19 8.70 2.31 -5.38
CA ASP A 19 9.28 1.11 -5.95
C ASP A 19 10.37 0.59 -5.00
N SER A 20 10.03 -0.47 -4.28
CA SER A 20 10.94 -1.29 -3.48
C SER A 20 11.06 -2.72 -4.02
N GLY A 21 10.53 -3.00 -5.23
CA GLY A 21 10.34 -4.36 -5.76
C GLY A 21 11.64 -5.15 -5.81
N HIS A 22 12.72 -4.55 -6.32
CA HIS A 22 14.03 -5.21 -6.36
C HIS A 22 14.56 -5.61 -4.98
N ALA A 23 14.31 -4.79 -3.96
CA ALA A 23 14.75 -5.05 -2.60
C ALA A 23 13.91 -6.16 -1.94
N VAL A 24 12.59 -6.07 -2.11
CA VAL A 24 11.64 -7.06 -1.62
C VAL A 24 11.91 -8.42 -2.26
N ASP A 25 12.02 -8.47 -3.58
CA ASP A 25 12.27 -9.70 -4.33
C ASP A 25 13.60 -10.34 -3.93
N ALA A 26 14.64 -9.54 -3.74
CA ALA A 26 15.95 -10.03 -3.29
C ALA A 26 15.89 -10.62 -1.88
N ALA A 27 15.19 -9.98 -0.94
CA ALA A 27 15.03 -10.47 0.42
C ALA A 27 14.24 -11.79 0.46
N TRP A 28 13.14 -11.87 -0.29
CA TRP A 28 12.30 -13.07 -0.37
C TRP A 28 12.96 -14.21 -1.15
N THR A 29 13.71 -13.91 -2.21
CA THR A 29 14.52 -14.90 -2.94
C THR A 29 15.58 -15.50 -2.02
N ARG A 30 16.32 -14.64 -1.30
CA ARG A 30 17.30 -15.09 -0.31
C ARG A 30 16.63 -15.97 0.75
N PHE A 31 15.49 -15.55 1.29
CA PHE A 31 14.76 -16.33 2.27
C PHE A 31 14.36 -17.71 1.73
N ALA A 32 13.80 -17.76 0.52
CA ALA A 32 13.41 -19.00 -0.16
C ALA A 32 14.59 -19.97 -0.30
N GLU A 33 15.76 -19.45 -0.70
CA GLU A 33 17.00 -20.23 -0.80
C GLU A 33 17.44 -20.78 0.57
N GLU A 34 17.40 -19.96 1.63
CA GLU A 34 17.77 -20.37 2.99
C GLU A 34 16.88 -21.49 3.54
N ILE A 35 15.59 -21.52 3.18
CA ILE A 35 14.65 -22.57 3.58
C ILE A 35 14.54 -23.72 2.56
N GLY A 36 15.29 -23.67 1.46
CA GLY A 36 15.30 -24.69 0.41
C GLY A 36 13.99 -24.81 -0.37
N ARG A 37 13.27 -23.69 -0.58
CA ARG A 37 12.05 -23.59 -1.39
C ARG A 37 12.32 -22.89 -2.72
N ASP A 38 11.40 -23.05 -3.65
CA ASP A 38 11.45 -22.35 -4.93
C ASP A 38 11.16 -20.85 -4.73
N PRO A 39 12.06 -19.93 -5.11
CA PRO A 39 11.82 -18.48 -5.01
C PRO A 39 10.53 -18.05 -5.70
N ASP A 40 10.19 -18.62 -6.85
CA ASP A 40 9.00 -18.21 -7.62
C ASP A 40 7.71 -18.50 -6.85
N GLU A 41 7.66 -19.61 -6.10
CA GLU A 41 6.52 -19.97 -5.25
C GLU A 41 6.35 -19.00 -4.07
N ILE A 42 7.46 -18.54 -3.48
CA ILE A 42 7.45 -17.61 -2.34
C ILE A 42 7.05 -16.21 -2.80
N LEU A 43 7.64 -15.72 -3.90
CA LEU A 43 7.34 -14.40 -4.46
C LEU A 43 5.85 -14.29 -4.83
N ALA A 44 5.27 -15.35 -5.40
CA ALA A 44 3.85 -15.39 -5.75
C ALA A 44 2.88 -15.24 -4.56
N MET A 45 3.34 -15.40 -3.31
CA MET A 45 2.48 -15.30 -2.11
C MET A 45 2.84 -14.17 -1.15
N CYS A 46 3.96 -13.46 -1.34
CA CYS A 46 4.44 -12.47 -0.38
C CYS A 46 4.02 -11.03 -0.68
N HIS A 47 3.83 -10.66 -1.96
CA HIS A 47 3.49 -9.27 -2.32
C HIS A 47 2.15 -8.82 -1.71
N GLY A 48 2.16 -7.65 -1.07
CA GLY A 48 1.00 -7.06 -0.39
C GLY A 48 0.59 -7.76 0.92
N VAL A 49 1.26 -8.84 1.33
CA VAL A 49 0.92 -9.64 2.52
C VAL A 49 1.93 -9.39 3.63
N ARG A 50 1.50 -9.43 4.90
CA ARG A 50 2.40 -9.27 6.04
C ARG A 50 3.38 -10.44 6.12
N THR A 51 4.66 -10.15 6.35
CA THR A 51 5.72 -11.16 6.47
C THR A 51 5.36 -12.28 7.46
N ILE A 52 4.79 -11.94 8.62
CA ILE A 52 4.37 -12.94 9.63
C ILE A 52 3.32 -13.93 9.10
N GLU A 53 2.39 -13.47 8.26
CA GLU A 53 1.36 -14.35 7.69
C GLU A 53 1.93 -15.27 6.62
N VAL A 54 2.95 -14.81 5.88
CA VAL A 54 3.72 -15.69 4.98
C VAL A 54 4.42 -16.77 5.79
N MET A 55 5.06 -16.42 6.91
CA MET A 55 5.72 -17.40 7.79
C MET A 55 4.73 -18.42 8.36
N GLU A 56 3.54 -17.98 8.78
CA GLU A 56 2.48 -18.86 9.27
C GLU A 56 1.98 -19.84 8.20
N ARG A 57 1.89 -19.41 6.93
CA ARG A 57 1.50 -20.27 5.80
C ARG A 57 2.56 -21.32 5.45
N LEU A 58 3.84 -20.99 5.60
CA LEU A 58 4.95 -21.87 5.25
C LEU A 58 5.18 -22.99 6.27
N ASP A 59 4.69 -22.84 7.50
CA ASP A 59 4.76 -23.83 8.59
C ASP A 59 6.17 -24.45 8.75
N LEU A 60 7.18 -23.57 8.91
CA LEU A 60 8.60 -23.96 8.90
C LEU A 60 9.07 -24.70 10.16
N GLY A 61 8.19 -24.93 11.13
CA GLY A 61 8.54 -25.52 12.43
C GLY A 61 9.37 -24.60 13.34
N THR A 62 9.59 -23.34 12.95
CA THR A 62 10.17 -22.26 13.76
C THR A 62 9.09 -21.26 14.19
N PRO A 63 9.29 -20.48 15.26
CA PRO A 63 8.37 -19.41 15.62
C PRO A 63 8.27 -18.37 14.49
N ALA A 64 7.07 -18.22 13.91
CA ALA A 64 6.82 -17.33 12.77
C ALA A 64 7.26 -15.87 13.04
N GLU A 65 7.05 -15.38 14.25
CA GLU A 65 7.41 -14.02 14.67
C GLU A 65 8.92 -13.77 14.56
N GLN A 66 9.76 -14.73 15.00
CA GLN A 66 11.21 -14.56 14.96
C GLN A 66 11.71 -14.54 13.51
N THR A 67 11.24 -15.46 12.67
CA THR A 67 11.63 -15.52 11.26
C THR A 67 11.13 -14.30 10.49
N ALA A 68 9.93 -13.79 10.81
CA ALA A 68 9.40 -12.59 10.19
C ALA A 68 10.25 -11.35 10.51
N LEU A 69 10.66 -11.17 11.77
CA LEU A 69 11.55 -10.07 12.16
C LEU A 69 12.91 -10.13 11.46
N GLU A 70 13.45 -11.33 11.24
CA GLU A 70 14.70 -11.51 10.52
C GLU A 70 14.59 -11.09 9.05
N VAL A 71 13.56 -11.55 8.34
CA VAL A 71 13.33 -11.18 6.93
C VAL A 71 13.06 -9.67 6.80
N GLU A 72 12.23 -9.09 7.67
CA GLU A 72 11.96 -7.64 7.69
C GLU A 72 13.24 -6.81 7.91
N SER A 73 14.17 -7.31 8.72
CA SER A 73 15.44 -6.62 8.95
C SER A 73 16.29 -6.47 7.67
N TRP A 74 16.11 -7.35 6.67
CA TRP A 74 16.81 -7.26 5.39
C TRP A 74 16.17 -6.22 4.45
N LEU A 75 14.93 -5.82 4.72
CA LEU A 75 14.20 -4.83 3.94
C LEU A 75 14.49 -3.39 4.38
N ILE A 76 15.01 -3.20 5.59
CA ILE A 76 15.45 -1.90 6.10
C ILE A 76 16.65 -1.42 5.27
N ASP A 77 16.66 -0.14 4.91
CA ASP A 77 17.69 0.51 4.06
C ASP A 77 17.85 -0.07 2.64
N ALA A 78 16.99 -1.02 2.27
CA ALA A 78 16.98 -1.56 0.93
C ALA A 78 16.47 -0.47 -0.03
N GLY A 79 17.36 -0.04 -0.93
CA GLY A 79 17.18 1.14 -1.77
C GLY A 79 15.79 1.18 -2.42
N SER A 80 15.15 2.34 -2.32
CA SER A 80 13.77 2.55 -2.74
C SER A 80 13.71 3.85 -3.54
N VAL A 81 12.88 3.91 -4.58
CA VAL A 81 12.65 5.13 -5.36
C VAL A 81 11.16 5.44 -5.42
N PRO A 82 10.74 6.71 -5.44
CA PRO A 82 9.33 7.04 -5.62
C PRO A 82 8.77 6.46 -6.93
N ILE A 83 7.55 5.94 -6.89
CA ILE A 83 6.78 5.62 -8.10
C ILE A 83 6.57 6.93 -8.89
N PRO A 84 6.65 6.91 -10.24
CA PRO A 84 6.40 8.09 -11.06
C PRO A 84 5.10 8.81 -10.64
N GLY A 85 5.20 10.11 -10.35
CA GLY A 85 4.07 10.96 -9.94
C GLY A 85 3.70 10.89 -8.46
N ALA A 86 4.23 9.95 -7.67
CA ALA A 86 3.87 9.82 -6.25
C ALA A 86 4.28 11.07 -5.44
N VAL A 87 5.43 11.68 -5.74
CA VAL A 87 5.91 12.90 -5.06
C VAL A 87 4.97 14.07 -5.32
N GLU A 88 4.60 14.30 -6.58
CA GLU A 88 3.68 15.36 -6.99
C GLU A 88 2.28 15.14 -6.42
N PHE A 89 1.80 13.90 -6.45
CA PHE A 89 0.51 13.51 -5.91
C PHE A 89 0.41 13.82 -4.41
N LEU A 90 1.37 13.32 -3.60
CA LEU A 90 1.34 13.57 -2.15
C LEU A 90 1.48 15.05 -1.80
N LYS A 91 2.28 15.81 -2.55
CA LYS A 91 2.41 17.28 -2.36
C LYS A 91 1.12 18.05 -2.68
N SER A 92 0.23 17.47 -3.50
CA SER A 92 -1.04 18.08 -3.87
C SER A 92 -2.17 17.80 -2.87
N LEU A 93 -1.97 16.86 -1.94
CA LEU A 93 -2.95 16.50 -0.93
C LEU A 93 -2.78 17.34 0.36
N PRO A 94 -3.87 17.76 1.01
CA PRO A 94 -3.81 18.28 2.38
C PRO A 94 -3.24 17.23 3.35
N GLU A 95 -2.41 17.64 4.32
CA GLU A 95 -1.70 16.73 5.24
C GLU A 95 -2.61 15.83 6.10
N ASP A 96 -3.87 16.23 6.27
CA ASP A 96 -4.90 15.57 7.08
C ASP A 96 -5.98 14.90 6.21
N ALA A 97 -5.80 14.83 4.90
CA ALA A 97 -6.72 14.19 3.97
C ALA A 97 -6.22 12.84 3.44
N TRP A 98 -5.09 12.33 3.94
CA TRP A 98 -4.57 11.03 3.51
C TRP A 98 -3.76 10.30 4.58
N ALA A 99 -3.68 8.98 4.42
CA ALA A 99 -2.90 8.08 5.27
C ALA A 99 -2.26 6.95 4.45
N VAL A 100 -1.21 6.36 5.00
CA VAL A 100 -0.59 5.14 4.48
C VAL A 100 -1.12 3.92 5.23
N VAL A 101 -1.40 2.85 4.51
CA VAL A 101 -1.83 1.55 5.03
C VAL A 101 -0.99 0.46 4.38
N THR A 102 0.01 -0.04 5.10
CA THR A 102 1.03 -0.96 4.59
C THR A 102 1.09 -2.28 5.35
N SER A 103 1.46 -3.34 4.64
CA SER A 103 1.78 -4.66 5.22
C SER A 103 3.21 -4.73 5.79
N SER A 104 4.00 -3.67 5.66
CA SER A 104 5.33 -3.55 6.27
C SER A 104 5.27 -3.19 7.74
N MET A 105 6.30 -3.60 8.50
CA MET A 105 6.47 -3.11 9.87
C MET A 105 6.80 -1.62 9.90
N ALA A 106 6.45 -0.94 11.00
CA ALA A 106 6.65 0.50 11.14
C ALA A 106 8.10 0.99 10.85
N PRO A 107 9.18 0.31 11.29
CA PRO A 107 10.54 0.73 10.95
C PRO A 107 10.84 0.64 9.46
N THR A 108 10.41 -0.45 8.81
CA THR A 108 10.53 -0.63 7.35
C THR A 108 9.81 0.50 6.63
N ALA A 109 8.53 0.72 6.95
CA ALA A 109 7.72 1.78 6.34
C ALA A 109 8.35 3.18 6.53
N ALA A 110 8.81 3.50 7.74
CA ALA A 110 9.44 4.80 8.04
C ALA A 110 10.72 5.01 7.19
N SER A 111 11.57 3.99 7.09
CA SER A 111 12.80 4.07 6.28
C SER A 111 12.52 4.42 4.82
N ARG A 112 11.39 3.96 4.26
CA ARG A 112 11.01 4.25 2.87
C ARG A 112 10.81 5.75 2.63
N PHE A 113 10.33 6.50 3.64
CA PHE A 113 10.18 7.95 3.55
C PHE A 113 11.49 8.70 3.85
N GLU A 114 12.33 8.19 4.76
CA GLU A 114 13.59 8.85 5.13
C GLU A 114 14.59 8.93 3.96
N PHE A 115 14.55 7.96 3.05
CA PHE A 115 15.45 7.88 1.90
C PHE A 115 14.84 8.38 0.59
N THR A 116 13.63 8.96 0.62
CA THR A 116 12.94 9.48 -0.58
C THR A 116 12.47 10.92 -0.40
N GLU A 117 12.06 11.57 -1.49
CA GLU A 117 11.50 12.93 -1.47
C GLU A 117 9.99 12.97 -1.18
N LEU A 118 9.41 11.84 -0.75
CA LEU A 118 8.00 11.74 -0.44
C LEU A 118 7.67 12.49 0.84
N THR A 119 6.50 13.13 0.87
CA THR A 119 5.99 13.77 2.07
C THR A 119 5.69 12.71 3.12
N MET A 120 6.26 12.85 4.32
CA MET A 120 5.95 11.96 5.44
C MET A 120 4.46 12.10 5.81
N PRO A 121 3.67 11.01 5.80
CA PRO A 121 2.28 11.06 6.21
C PRO A 121 2.14 11.39 7.69
N ARG A 122 1.04 12.05 8.05
CA ARG A 122 0.63 12.21 9.45
C ARG A 122 0.21 10.89 10.09
N HIS A 123 -0.34 9.99 9.28
CA HIS A 123 -0.90 8.72 9.72
C HIS A 123 -0.34 7.55 8.88
N ILE A 124 0.26 6.58 9.57
CA ILE A 124 0.70 5.30 9.01
C ILE A 124 0.02 4.20 9.81
N VAL A 125 -0.69 3.31 9.11
CA VAL A 125 -1.16 2.02 9.62
C VAL A 125 -0.21 0.96 9.09
N SER A 126 0.51 0.31 9.99
CA SER A 126 1.53 -0.69 9.70
C SER A 126 1.06 -2.12 10.02
N ALA A 127 1.89 -3.11 9.70
CA ALA A 127 1.64 -4.51 9.97
C ALA A 127 1.29 -4.82 11.45
N THR A 128 1.84 -4.03 12.38
CA THR A 128 1.69 -4.22 13.83
C THR A 128 0.45 -3.54 14.42
N ASP A 129 -0.21 -2.67 13.66
CA ASP A 129 -1.39 -1.94 14.14
C ASP A 129 -2.69 -2.75 13.97
N VAL A 130 -2.62 -3.88 13.27
CA VAL A 130 -3.77 -4.74 12.95
C VAL A 130 -3.53 -6.19 13.36
N ALA A 131 -4.61 -6.88 13.74
CA ALA A 131 -4.55 -8.32 14.05
C ALA A 131 -4.38 -9.17 12.78
N ARG A 132 -4.96 -8.74 11.66
CA ARG A 132 -4.95 -9.41 10.35
C ARG A 132 -4.59 -8.39 9.27
N GLY A 133 -3.73 -8.79 8.35
CA GLY A 133 -3.31 -7.99 7.21
C GLY A 133 -4.23 -8.18 6.00
N LYS A 134 -3.89 -7.50 4.91
CA LYS A 134 -4.57 -7.63 3.61
C LYS A 134 -4.65 -9.11 3.21
N PRO A 135 -5.82 -9.66 2.82
CA PRO A 135 -7.03 -8.97 2.36
C PRO A 135 -8.06 -8.59 3.44
N ASP A 136 -7.74 -8.71 4.74
CA ASP A 136 -8.62 -8.22 5.80
C ASP A 136 -8.73 -6.67 5.74
N PRO A 137 -9.93 -6.08 5.83
CA PRO A 137 -10.13 -4.64 5.68
C PRO A 137 -9.66 -3.81 6.88
N ALA A 138 -9.25 -4.43 7.99
CA ALA A 138 -8.93 -3.74 9.24
C ALA A 138 -7.94 -2.58 9.08
N GLY A 139 -6.94 -2.71 8.20
CA GLY A 139 -5.96 -1.66 7.95
C GLY A 139 -6.57 -0.39 7.35
N PHE A 140 -7.38 -0.54 6.30
CA PHE A 140 -8.04 0.59 5.65
C PHE A 140 -9.14 1.21 6.52
N LEU A 141 -9.88 0.39 7.27
CA LEU A 141 -10.85 0.88 8.25
C LEU A 141 -10.18 1.72 9.34
N LEU A 142 -9.03 1.28 9.85
CA LEU A 142 -8.25 2.06 10.82
C LEU A 142 -7.69 3.35 10.19
N GLY A 143 -7.20 3.29 8.94
CA GLY A 143 -6.73 4.48 8.22
C GLY A 143 -7.82 5.54 8.06
N ALA A 144 -9.02 5.14 7.62
CA ALA A 144 -10.18 6.03 7.53
C ALA A 144 -10.57 6.62 8.90
N GLN A 145 -10.58 5.78 9.94
CA GLN A 145 -10.87 6.21 11.31
C GLN A 145 -9.88 7.28 11.81
N LEU A 146 -8.58 7.12 11.52
CA LEU A 146 -7.56 8.11 11.91
C LEU A 146 -7.74 9.46 11.22
N LEU A 147 -8.30 9.45 10.01
CA LEU A 147 -8.66 10.65 9.24
C LEU A 147 -10.04 11.21 9.61
N GLY A 148 -10.80 10.51 10.47
CA GLY A 148 -12.11 10.95 10.93
C GLY A 148 -13.21 10.84 9.88
N VAL A 149 -13.08 9.93 8.92
CA VAL A 149 -14.04 9.67 7.84
C VAL A 149 -14.46 8.20 7.81
N GLU A 150 -15.56 7.90 7.11
CA GLU A 150 -15.96 6.53 6.82
C GLU A 150 -15.14 5.99 5.64
N ALA A 151 -14.79 4.70 5.65
CA ALA A 151 -14.02 4.10 4.56
C ALA A 151 -14.74 4.17 3.20
N SER A 152 -16.07 4.20 3.20
CA SER A 152 -16.86 4.39 1.97
C SER A 152 -16.75 5.77 1.33
N ASP A 153 -16.22 6.75 2.08
CA ASP A 153 -15.92 8.08 1.57
C ASP A 153 -14.43 8.19 1.14
N CYS A 154 -13.67 7.09 1.18
CA CYS A 154 -12.26 7.07 0.81
C CYS A 154 -12.02 6.47 -0.59
N VAL A 155 -10.90 6.87 -1.18
CA VAL A 155 -10.28 6.16 -2.32
C VAL A 155 -9.03 5.45 -1.83
N VAL A 156 -8.92 4.15 -2.13
CA VAL A 156 -7.75 3.31 -1.86
C VAL A 156 -6.89 3.17 -3.12
N PHE A 157 -5.59 3.43 -3.02
CA PHE A 157 -4.62 3.13 -4.07
C PHE A 157 -3.78 1.90 -3.68
N GLU A 158 -3.67 0.94 -4.60
CA GLU A 158 -3.00 -0.35 -4.36
C GLU A 158 -2.47 -0.97 -5.66
N ASP A 159 -1.42 -1.79 -5.57
CA ASP A 159 -0.76 -2.47 -6.69
C ASP A 159 -0.83 -4.01 -6.62
N ALA A 160 -1.46 -4.56 -5.58
CA ALA A 160 -1.61 -6.00 -5.35
C ALA A 160 -3.07 -6.42 -5.07
N ALA A 161 -3.44 -7.62 -5.53
CA ALA A 161 -4.79 -8.16 -5.36
C ALA A 161 -5.27 -8.22 -3.90
N PRO A 162 -4.46 -8.70 -2.92
CA PRO A 162 -4.89 -8.70 -1.52
C PRO A 162 -5.25 -7.30 -1.00
N GLY A 163 -4.57 -6.27 -1.46
CA GLY A 163 -4.85 -4.90 -1.07
C GLY A 163 -6.11 -4.34 -1.69
N ILE A 164 -6.35 -4.61 -2.99
CA ILE A 164 -7.62 -4.29 -3.64
C ILE A 164 -8.79 -5.01 -2.94
N ASP A 165 -8.63 -6.30 -2.62
CA ASP A 165 -9.62 -7.06 -1.86
C ASP A 165 -9.92 -6.42 -0.49
N ALA A 166 -8.89 -5.97 0.24
CA ALA A 166 -9.06 -5.28 1.52
C ALA A 166 -9.77 -3.92 1.37
N GLY A 167 -9.43 -3.13 0.34
CA GLY A 167 -10.08 -1.86 0.07
C GLY A 167 -11.57 -2.03 -0.27
N ASN A 168 -11.88 -2.98 -1.15
CA ASN A 168 -13.25 -3.35 -1.51
C ASN A 168 -14.03 -3.87 -0.29
N ALA A 169 -13.42 -4.72 0.55
CA ALA A 169 -14.05 -5.23 1.77
C ALA A 169 -14.28 -4.14 2.83
N ALA A 170 -13.48 -3.07 2.84
CA ALA A 170 -13.70 -1.89 3.67
C ALA A 170 -14.84 -1.00 3.15
N GLY A 171 -15.32 -1.25 1.93
CA GLY A 171 -16.35 -0.46 1.26
C GLY A 171 -15.83 0.81 0.59
N ALA A 172 -14.51 0.97 0.48
CA ALA A 172 -13.87 2.08 -0.21
C ALA A 172 -13.91 1.88 -1.72
N GLN A 173 -13.77 2.99 -2.47
CA GLN A 173 -13.51 2.92 -3.91
C GLN A 173 -12.04 2.59 -4.15
N THR A 174 -11.72 1.64 -5.04
CA THR A 174 -10.36 1.15 -5.25
C THR A 174 -9.77 1.57 -6.59
N VAL A 175 -8.50 1.97 -6.57
CA VAL A 175 -7.69 2.28 -7.75
C VAL A 175 -6.48 1.36 -7.77
N GLY A 176 -6.46 0.43 -8.73
CA GLY A 176 -5.34 -0.47 -8.98
C GLY A 176 -4.23 0.17 -9.81
N LEU A 177 -2.97 0.03 -9.39
CA LEU A 177 -1.79 0.44 -10.13
C LEU A 177 -1.15 -0.76 -10.85
N LEU A 178 -0.53 -0.50 -12.01
CA LEU A 178 0.17 -1.52 -12.81
C LEU A 178 1.68 -1.58 -12.57
N THR A 179 2.11 -1.09 -11.41
CA THR A 179 3.51 -0.97 -11.01
C THR A 179 4.14 -2.31 -10.65
N THR A 180 3.36 -3.19 -10.00
CA THR A 180 3.81 -4.54 -9.61
C THR A 180 3.11 -5.62 -10.43
N ASN A 181 1.79 -5.51 -10.60
CA ASN A 181 0.96 -6.55 -11.19
C ASN A 181 0.33 -6.11 -12.54
N PRO A 182 0.10 -7.04 -13.48
CA PRO A 182 -0.54 -6.73 -14.74
C PRO A 182 -2.03 -6.43 -14.57
N TYR A 183 -2.64 -5.84 -15.61
CA TYR A 183 -4.05 -5.45 -15.60
C TYR A 183 -4.99 -6.58 -15.19
N GLU A 184 -4.74 -7.81 -15.65
CA GLU A 184 -5.59 -8.96 -15.34
C GLU A 184 -5.71 -9.24 -13.84
N VAL A 185 -4.66 -8.96 -13.07
CA VAL A 185 -4.66 -9.07 -11.61
C VAL A 185 -5.44 -7.90 -11.01
N MET A 186 -5.27 -6.69 -11.53
CA MET A 186 -5.84 -5.46 -10.98
C MET A 186 -7.28 -5.17 -11.45
N ALA A 187 -7.81 -5.91 -12.42
CA ALA A 187 -9.08 -5.66 -13.08
C ALA A 187 -10.33 -5.74 -12.18
N HIS A 188 -10.18 -6.19 -10.94
CA HIS A 188 -11.24 -6.24 -9.93
C HIS A 188 -11.27 -5.02 -9.00
N SER A 189 -10.42 -4.03 -9.24
CA SER A 189 -10.55 -2.68 -8.69
C SER A 189 -11.61 -1.86 -9.45
N ASP A 190 -12.13 -0.79 -8.86
CA ASP A 190 -13.10 0.09 -9.55
C ASP A 190 -12.46 0.82 -10.75
N PHE A 191 -11.19 1.21 -10.62
CA PHE A 191 -10.40 1.80 -11.69
C PHE A 191 -8.99 1.25 -11.71
N VAL A 192 -8.37 1.21 -12.88
CA VAL A 192 -6.96 0.84 -13.02
C VAL A 192 -6.22 1.98 -13.69
N VAL A 193 -5.04 2.34 -13.18
CA VAL A 193 -4.13 3.33 -13.74
C VAL A 193 -2.73 2.73 -13.92
N PRO A 194 -1.89 3.23 -14.85
CA PRO A 194 -0.52 2.74 -15.00
C PRO A 194 0.32 2.90 -13.73
N ASP A 195 0.29 4.10 -13.14
CA ASP A 195 1.07 4.51 -11.97
C ASP A 195 0.47 5.81 -11.38
N MET A 196 1.15 6.39 -10.38
CA MET A 196 0.70 7.62 -9.73
C MET A 196 0.79 8.87 -10.63
N ALA A 197 1.54 8.85 -11.74
CA ALA A 197 1.59 9.97 -12.68
C ALA A 197 0.27 10.15 -13.45
N SER A 198 -0.58 9.12 -13.41
CA SER A 198 -1.91 9.09 -14.02
C SER A 198 -3.03 9.52 -13.04
N VAL A 199 -2.65 10.09 -11.89
CA VAL A 199 -3.57 10.53 -10.83
C VAL A 199 -3.33 12.01 -10.54
N HIS A 200 -4.39 12.81 -10.62
CA HIS A 200 -4.31 14.26 -10.42
C HIS A 200 -5.34 14.73 -9.41
N VAL A 201 -4.89 15.40 -8.34
CA VAL A 201 -5.78 16.16 -7.46
C VAL A 201 -6.09 17.48 -8.16
N VAL A 202 -7.31 17.63 -8.69
CA VAL A 202 -7.72 18.85 -9.41
C VAL A 202 -8.40 19.87 -8.50
N GLU A 203 -8.95 19.41 -7.38
CA GLU A 203 -9.58 20.27 -6.39
C GLU A 203 -9.49 19.63 -4.99
N ALA A 204 -9.22 20.46 -3.98
CA ALA A 204 -9.28 20.09 -2.57
C ALA A 204 -9.97 21.22 -1.80
N ILE A 205 -11.20 20.98 -1.36
CA ILE A 205 -12.03 21.96 -0.65
C ILE A 205 -12.17 21.52 0.80
N GLN A 206 -11.81 22.40 1.74
CA GLN A 206 -12.11 22.16 3.14
C GLN A 206 -13.59 22.42 3.42
N VAL A 207 -14.29 21.41 3.95
CA VAL A 207 -15.70 21.47 4.32
C VAL A 207 -15.81 21.47 5.84
N GLY A 208 -16.28 22.58 6.41
CA GLY A 208 -16.35 22.74 7.87
C GLY A 208 -14.98 22.92 8.50
N GLN A 209 -14.75 22.32 9.67
CA GLN A 209 -13.52 22.53 10.45
C GLN A 209 -12.41 21.52 10.18
N SER A 210 -12.73 20.34 9.64
CA SER A 210 -11.78 19.23 9.56
C SER A 210 -12.06 18.21 8.45
N ALA A 211 -13.08 18.42 7.62
CA ALA A 211 -13.39 17.51 6.52
C ALA A 211 -12.90 18.09 5.20
N TRP A 212 -12.61 17.21 4.24
CA TRP A 212 -12.20 17.57 2.90
C TRP A 212 -13.17 17.02 1.87
N GLU A 213 -13.31 17.71 0.75
CA GLU A 213 -13.85 17.17 -0.50
C GLU A 213 -12.73 17.26 -1.53
N LEU A 214 -12.21 16.11 -1.92
CA LEU A 214 -11.18 15.96 -2.94
C LEU A 214 -11.85 15.57 -4.26
N THR A 215 -11.43 16.21 -5.34
CA THR A 215 -11.74 15.78 -6.70
C THR A 215 -10.45 15.30 -7.37
N LEU A 216 -10.47 14.03 -7.77
CA LEU A 216 -9.36 13.35 -8.45
C LEU A 216 -9.73 13.14 -9.92
N GLU A 217 -8.79 13.40 -10.83
CA GLU A 217 -8.86 12.96 -12.22
C GLU A 217 -7.89 11.79 -12.42
N LEU A 218 -8.42 10.70 -12.97
CA LEU A 218 -7.71 9.46 -13.23
C LEU A 218 -7.57 9.24 -14.73
N ASP A 219 -6.35 9.04 -15.19
CA ASP A 219 -6.03 8.53 -16.53
C ASP A 219 -6.07 7.00 -16.52
N THR A 220 -7.31 6.48 -16.54
CA THR A 220 -7.56 5.04 -16.44
C THR A 220 -7.11 4.28 -17.68
N VAL A 221 -6.64 3.07 -17.47
CA VAL A 221 -6.47 2.10 -18.55
C VAL A 221 -7.81 1.40 -18.81
N ARG A 222 -8.26 1.55 -20.06
CA ARG A 222 -9.56 1.10 -20.61
C ARG A 222 -10.74 2.01 -20.31
#